data_AF-A0A954TVU1-F1
#
_entry.id   AF-A0A954TVU1-F1
#
_cell.length_a   1.000
_cell.length_b   1.000
_cell.length_c   1.000
_cell.angle_alpha   90.00
_cell.angle_beta   90.00
_cell.angle_gamma   90.00
#
_symmetry.space_group_name_H-M   'P 1'
#
loop_
_entity.id
_entity.type
_entity.pdbx_description
1 polymer ?
#
loop_
_entity_poly.entity_id
_entity_poly.type
_entity_poly.pdbx_seq_one_letter_code
_entity_poly.pdbx_strand_id
1 'polypeptide(L)'
;MRRWCWGLLGAFLLLRPGFAADVVLNEYNAVSGSNRLDDGKGIDRYFGTIVGNGGNWFELLVVNDHVDMRGWRMDWTEDEPADAGGITRGSMTLSQDPIWSDLRAGSLITFIETVDAGGVAGKNTQTDISYDPVADDWWINVATREE
;
A
#
# COMPACT_ATOMS: atom_id res chain seq x y z
N MET A 1 -67.00 -17.12 18.24
CA MET A 1 -66.04 -17.74 17.31
C MET A 1 -64.89 -16.77 17.11
N ARG A 2 -63.68 -17.06 17.62
CA ARG A 2 -62.51 -16.17 17.51
C ARG A 2 -61.80 -16.44 16.18
N ARG A 3 -61.69 -15.42 15.32
CA ARG A 3 -60.90 -15.49 14.08
C ARG A 3 -59.44 -15.16 14.43
N TRP A 4 -58.54 -16.08 14.13
CA TRP A 4 -57.09 -15.87 14.24
C TRP A 4 -56.60 -15.23 12.96
N CYS A 5 -55.88 -14.11 13.10
CA CYS A 5 -55.20 -13.42 12.00
C CYS A 5 -53.76 -13.96 11.93
N TRP A 6 -53.37 -14.54 10.80
CA TRP A 6 -51.98 -14.94 10.56
C TRP A 6 -51.29 -13.80 9.80
N GLY A 7 -50.52 -12.98 10.51
CA GLY A 7 -49.59 -12.04 9.88
C GLY A 7 -48.31 -12.77 9.51
N LEU A 8 -48.01 -12.86 8.22
CA LEU A 8 -46.69 -13.25 7.73
C LEU A 8 -45.72 -12.09 8.00
N LEU A 9 -44.84 -12.24 8.99
CA LEU A 9 -43.65 -11.40 9.11
C LEU A 9 -42.66 -11.84 8.01
N GLY A 10 -42.56 -11.05 6.95
CA GLY A 10 -41.48 -11.18 5.97
C GLY A 10 -40.19 -10.64 6.56
N ALA A 11 -39.20 -11.51 6.82
CA ALA A 11 -37.85 -11.10 7.14
C ALA A 11 -37.17 -10.60 5.85
N PHE A 12 -37.00 -9.29 5.71
CA PHE A 12 -36.12 -8.72 4.70
C PHE A 12 -34.67 -8.90 5.16
N LEU A 13 -33.96 -9.85 4.54
CA LEU A 13 -32.51 -9.90 4.62
C LEU A 13 -31.96 -8.67 3.90
N LEU A 14 -31.50 -7.68 4.66
CA LEU A 14 -30.66 -6.61 4.12
C LEU A 14 -29.28 -7.22 3.82
N LEU A 15 -29.08 -7.69 2.59
CA LEU A 15 -27.74 -7.92 2.05
C LEU A 15 -27.05 -6.55 1.99
N ARG A 16 -26.23 -6.24 2.99
CA ARG A 16 -25.25 -5.17 2.84
C ARG A 16 -24.20 -5.70 1.88
N PRO A 17 -24.02 -5.13 0.68
CA PRO A 17 -22.81 -5.41 -0.08
C PRO A 17 -21.63 -5.07 0.85
N GLY A 18 -20.76 -6.03 1.11
CA GLY A 18 -19.47 -5.71 1.73
C GLY A 18 -18.78 -4.74 0.77
N PHE A 19 -18.46 -3.54 1.25
CA PHE A 19 -17.64 -2.63 0.46
C PHE A 19 -16.28 -3.31 0.27
N ALA A 20 -15.92 -3.61 -0.98
CA ALA A 20 -14.53 -3.91 -1.30
C ALA A 20 -13.72 -2.64 -1.01
N ALA A 21 -12.57 -2.79 -0.35
CA ALA A 21 -11.66 -1.67 -0.14
C ALA A 21 -11.22 -1.12 -1.51
N ASP A 22 -11.17 0.20 -1.66
CA ASP A 22 -10.71 0.82 -2.92
C ASP A 22 -9.23 0.53 -3.18
N VAL A 23 -8.45 0.46 -2.10
CA VAL A 23 -7.01 0.23 -2.09
C VAL A 23 -6.66 -0.68 -0.92
N VAL A 24 -5.73 -1.61 -1.13
CA VAL A 24 -5.22 -2.51 -0.08
C VAL A 24 -3.71 -2.41 0.00
N LEU A 25 -3.17 -2.66 1.20
CA LEU A 25 -1.73 -2.90 1.36
C LEU A 25 -1.38 -4.23 0.68
N ASN A 26 -0.57 -4.19 -0.36
CA ASN A 26 -0.12 -5.37 -1.10
C ASN A 26 1.13 -5.97 -0.46
N GLU A 27 2.12 -5.12 -0.16
CA GLU A 27 3.39 -5.52 0.41
C GLU A 27 3.98 -4.39 1.27
N TYR A 28 4.82 -4.74 2.23
CA TYR A 28 5.68 -3.78 2.93
C TYR A 28 6.97 -4.47 3.35
N ASN A 29 8.05 -3.70 3.44
CA ASN A 29 9.31 -4.23 3.91
C ASN A 29 9.36 -4.28 5.44
N ALA A 30 9.51 -5.49 5.99
CA ALA A 30 9.71 -5.74 7.41
C ALA A 30 11.16 -6.17 7.74
N VAL A 31 12.09 -6.06 6.78
CA VAL A 31 13.48 -6.47 6.96
C VAL A 31 14.27 -5.31 7.56
N SER A 32 14.85 -5.53 8.75
CA SER A 32 15.72 -4.52 9.37
C SER A 32 16.95 -4.22 8.51
N GLY A 33 17.49 -3.01 8.65
CA GLY A 33 18.64 -2.54 7.85
C GLY A 33 19.93 -3.37 7.99
N SER A 34 20.00 -4.31 8.94
CA SER A 34 21.13 -5.24 9.11
C SER A 34 20.84 -6.68 8.69
N ASN A 35 19.58 -7.00 8.39
CA ASN A 35 19.13 -8.35 8.07
C ASN A 35 18.91 -8.53 6.56
N ARG A 36 18.66 -9.78 6.16
CA ARG A 36 18.21 -10.14 4.80
C ARG A 36 16.85 -10.81 4.89
N LEU A 37 16.06 -10.71 3.82
CA LEU A 37 14.76 -11.37 3.71
C LEU A 37 14.89 -12.88 3.93
N ASP A 38 14.07 -13.43 4.84
CA ASP A 38 14.08 -14.86 5.26
C ASP A 38 15.51 -15.39 5.52
N ASP A 39 16.28 -14.65 6.32
CA ASP A 39 17.67 -14.96 6.66
C ASP A 39 18.58 -15.21 5.43
N GLY A 40 18.27 -14.56 4.31
CA GLY A 40 18.98 -14.68 3.05
C GLY A 40 18.52 -15.84 2.15
N LYS A 41 17.44 -16.54 2.50
CA LYS A 41 16.79 -17.54 1.63
C LYS A 41 15.67 -16.92 0.80
N GLY A 42 15.14 -15.79 1.25
CA GLY A 42 14.11 -15.03 0.56
C GLY A 42 14.68 -14.29 -0.65
N ILE A 43 13.85 -14.14 -1.67
CA ILE A 43 14.18 -13.41 -2.89
C ILE A 43 13.04 -12.44 -3.15
N ASP A 44 13.36 -11.15 -3.07
CA ASP A 44 12.55 -10.10 -3.66
C ASP A 44 12.80 -10.11 -5.19
N ARG A 45 11.74 -10.00 -6.00
CA ARG A 45 11.91 -10.09 -7.47
C ARG A 45 12.60 -8.88 -8.07
N TYR A 46 12.43 -7.71 -7.48
CA TYR A 46 13.05 -6.48 -7.93
C TYR A 46 14.45 -6.34 -7.32
N PHE A 47 14.57 -6.49 -6.01
CA PHE A 47 15.82 -6.27 -5.28
C PHE A 47 16.75 -7.48 -5.27
N GLY A 48 16.23 -8.70 -5.36
CA GLY A 48 16.97 -9.93 -5.13
C GLY A 48 17.12 -10.23 -3.63
N THR A 49 18.30 -10.74 -3.24
CA THR A 49 18.62 -11.00 -1.83
C THR A 49 19.68 -10.00 -1.35
N ILE A 50 19.22 -8.88 -0.82
CA ILE A 50 20.07 -7.78 -0.34
C ILE A 50 19.86 -7.52 1.16
N VAL A 51 20.81 -6.83 1.80
CA VAL A 51 20.67 -6.38 3.19
C VAL A 51 19.66 -5.24 3.24
N GLY A 52 18.79 -5.24 4.26
CA GLY A 52 17.74 -4.23 4.45
C GLY A 52 16.59 -4.31 3.45
N ASN A 53 16.66 -5.16 2.43
CA ASN A 53 15.64 -5.33 1.39
C ASN A 53 15.09 -4.01 0.81
N GLY A 54 15.95 -3.03 0.58
CA GLY A 54 15.58 -1.75 -0.02
C GLY A 54 15.18 -0.65 0.96
N GLY A 55 15.37 -0.86 2.27
CA GLY A 55 15.03 0.13 3.30
C GLY A 55 13.53 0.26 3.53
N ASN A 56 13.06 1.42 3.98
CA ASN A 56 11.65 1.61 4.29
C ASN A 56 10.82 1.79 3.02
N TRP A 57 9.91 0.85 2.75
CA TRP A 57 8.94 0.96 1.67
C TRP A 57 7.69 0.13 1.91
N PHE A 58 6.62 0.51 1.23
CA PHE A 58 5.38 -0.25 1.14
C PHE A 58 4.73 -0.07 -0.22
N GLU A 59 3.87 -1.01 -0.59
CA GLU A 59 3.17 -1.04 -1.85
C GLU A 59 1.67 -1.20 -1.64
N LEU A 60 0.91 -0.38 -2.34
CA LEU A 60 -0.54 -0.44 -2.38
C LEU A 60 -1.00 -1.04 -3.70
N LEU A 61 -2.06 -1.83 -3.65
CA LEU A 61 -2.81 -2.28 -4.82
C LEU A 61 -4.14 -1.54 -4.88
N VAL A 62 -4.40 -0.89 -6.02
CA VAL A 62 -5.70 -0.30 -6.33
C VAL A 62 -6.65 -1.42 -6.77
N VAL A 63 -7.77 -1.59 -6.08
CA VAL A 63 -8.72 -2.71 -6.27
C VAL A 63 -9.97 -2.25 -7.02
N ASN A 64 -10.46 -1.05 -6.72
CA ASN A 64 -11.58 -0.47 -7.44
C ASN A 64 -11.09 0.42 -8.58
N ASP A 65 -11.91 0.54 -9.62
CA ASP A 65 -11.56 1.34 -10.79
C ASP A 65 -11.95 2.81 -10.58
N HIS A 66 -11.18 3.73 -11.18
CA HIS A 66 -11.39 5.18 -11.09
C HIS A 66 -11.32 5.73 -9.65
N VAL A 67 -10.31 5.29 -8.88
CA VAL A 67 -10.09 5.75 -7.50
C VAL A 67 -9.39 7.12 -7.49
N ASP A 68 -9.97 8.08 -6.79
CA ASP A 68 -9.37 9.39 -6.52
C ASP A 68 -8.71 9.40 -5.13
N MET A 69 -7.38 9.35 -5.12
CA MET A 69 -6.54 9.34 -3.93
C MET A 69 -5.99 10.73 -3.54
N ARG A 70 -6.40 11.81 -4.21
CA ARG A 70 -5.87 13.16 -3.89
C ARG A 70 -6.16 13.54 -2.45
N GLY A 71 -5.14 14.02 -1.74
CA GLY A 71 -5.28 14.45 -0.35
C GLY A 71 -5.49 13.32 0.65
N TRP A 72 -5.44 12.05 0.23
CA TRP A 72 -5.47 10.93 1.17
C TRP A 72 -4.28 11.03 2.12
N ARG A 73 -4.53 10.68 3.37
CA ARG A 73 -3.52 10.63 4.42
C ARG A 73 -3.31 9.20 4.86
N MET A 74 -2.05 8.80 4.97
CA MET A 74 -1.63 7.50 5.47
C MET A 74 -0.87 7.74 6.77
N ASP A 75 -1.35 7.14 7.84
CA ASP A 75 -0.69 7.14 9.14
C ASP A 75 -0.08 5.76 9.37
N TRP A 76 1.15 5.71 9.91
CA TRP A 76 1.85 4.48 10.20
C TRP A 76 2.46 4.49 11.60
N THR A 77 2.65 3.29 12.14
CA THR A 77 3.32 3.04 13.41
C THR A 77 4.22 1.84 13.28
N GLU A 78 5.41 1.90 13.87
CA GLU A 78 6.36 0.80 13.96
C GLU A 78 6.71 0.58 15.43
N ASP A 79 6.64 -0.68 15.85
CA ASP A 79 7.10 -1.09 17.16
C ASP A 79 8.63 -1.17 17.12
N GLU A 80 9.29 -0.35 17.92
CA GLU A 80 10.74 -0.42 18.04
C GLU A 80 11.14 -1.57 18.99
N PRO A 81 12.36 -2.11 18.86
CA PRO A 81 12.93 -3.03 19.84
C PRO A 81 12.79 -2.50 21.28
N ALA A 82 12.56 -3.42 22.22
CA ALA A 82 12.22 -3.07 23.61
C ALA A 82 13.28 -2.20 24.32
N ASP A 83 14.53 -2.23 23.84
CA ASP A 83 15.67 -1.43 24.30
C ASP A 83 15.71 -0.01 23.70
N ALA A 84 15.03 0.24 22.58
CA ALA A 84 14.79 1.56 21.99
C ALA A 84 13.53 2.26 22.57
N GLY A 85 12.67 1.50 23.27
CA GLY A 85 11.71 2.03 24.24
C GLY A 85 10.54 2.85 23.68
N GLY A 86 10.17 2.67 22.41
CA GLY A 86 9.16 3.51 21.77
C GLY A 86 8.31 2.85 20.69
N ILE A 87 7.27 3.57 20.28
CA ILE A 87 6.54 3.35 19.04
C ILE A 87 6.90 4.53 18.15
N THR A 88 7.58 4.28 17.03
CA THR A 88 7.80 5.29 16.00
C THR A 88 6.51 5.43 15.19
N ARG A 89 6.19 6.66 14.76
CA ARG A 89 4.97 6.92 13.99
C ARG A 89 5.19 8.06 13.03
N GLY A 90 4.46 8.05 11.92
CA GLY A 90 4.50 9.11 10.94
C GLY A 90 3.19 9.22 10.18
N SER A 91 3.13 10.26 9.36
CA SER A 91 2.01 10.49 8.46
C SER A 91 2.52 11.04 7.14
N MET A 92 1.95 10.58 6.04
CA MET A 92 2.14 11.19 4.72
C MET A 92 0.78 11.56 4.14
N THR A 93 0.75 12.64 3.37
CA THR A 93 -0.45 13.10 2.68
C THR A 93 -0.14 13.22 1.19
N LEU A 94 -0.94 12.55 0.37
CA LEU A 94 -0.85 12.68 -1.08
C LEU A 94 -1.24 14.10 -1.50
N SER A 95 -0.52 14.64 -2.47
CA SER A 95 -0.80 15.96 -3.02
C SER A 95 -2.14 15.99 -3.75
N GLN A 96 -2.52 17.17 -4.24
CA GLN A 96 -3.65 17.35 -5.15
C GLN A 96 -3.26 17.10 -6.62
N ASP A 97 -2.11 16.45 -6.87
CA ASP A 97 -1.63 16.19 -8.22
C ASP A 97 -2.64 15.34 -9.02
N PRO A 98 -2.90 15.66 -10.30
CA PRO A 98 -3.82 14.90 -11.15
C PRO A 98 -3.49 13.41 -11.29
N ILE A 99 -2.24 12.98 -11.08
CA ILE A 99 -1.89 11.56 -11.15
C ILE A 99 -2.70 10.71 -10.16
N TRP A 100 -3.08 11.29 -9.01
CA TRP A 100 -3.87 10.61 -7.99
C TRP A 100 -5.37 10.62 -8.26
N SER A 101 -5.85 11.30 -9.31
CA SER A 101 -7.28 11.61 -9.47
C SER A 101 -8.12 10.51 -10.14
N ASP A 102 -7.47 9.56 -10.82
CA ASP A 102 -8.15 8.54 -11.63
C ASP A 102 -7.35 7.24 -11.75
N LEU A 103 -7.07 6.60 -10.61
CA LEU A 103 -6.28 5.37 -10.56
C LEU A 103 -7.13 4.17 -10.97
N ARG A 104 -6.55 3.29 -11.79
CA ARG A 104 -7.25 2.14 -12.36
C ARG A 104 -7.11 0.92 -11.46
N ALA A 105 -8.11 0.05 -11.47
CA ALA A 105 -8.01 -1.23 -10.78
C ALA A 105 -6.83 -2.05 -11.35
N GLY A 106 -5.99 -2.59 -10.47
CA GLY A 106 -4.79 -3.35 -10.82
C GLY A 106 -3.49 -2.55 -10.70
N SER A 107 -3.54 -1.24 -10.51
CA SER A 107 -2.34 -0.41 -10.38
C SER A 107 -1.61 -0.67 -9.07
N LEU A 108 -0.28 -0.72 -9.15
CA LEU A 108 0.62 -0.81 -7.99
C LEU A 108 1.23 0.56 -7.70
N ILE A 109 1.22 0.96 -6.44
CA ILE A 109 1.79 2.24 -5.99
C ILE A 109 2.78 1.95 -4.88
N THR A 110 4.06 2.11 -5.18
CA THR A 110 5.15 1.91 -4.23
C THR A 110 5.54 3.26 -3.64
N PHE A 111 5.60 3.33 -2.31
CA PHE A 111 6.20 4.43 -1.57
C PHE A 111 7.48 3.93 -0.93
N ILE A 112 8.60 4.55 -1.26
CA ILE A 112 9.93 4.20 -0.76
C ILE A 112 10.60 5.43 -0.17
N GLU A 113 11.44 5.23 0.84
CA GLU A 113 12.09 6.35 1.51
C GLU A 113 13.12 7.04 0.62
N THR A 114 14.02 6.30 -0.03
CA THR A 114 15.13 6.88 -0.81
C THR A 114 15.13 6.45 -2.27
N VAL A 115 15.87 7.20 -3.11
CA VAL A 115 16.02 6.96 -4.55
C VAL A 115 17.02 5.85 -4.91
N ASP A 116 17.76 5.34 -3.92
CA ASP A 116 18.86 4.39 -4.06
C ASP A 116 18.64 3.09 -3.26
N ALA A 117 17.40 2.82 -2.84
CA ALA A 117 17.02 1.65 -2.06
C ALA A 117 17.83 1.48 -0.76
N GLY A 118 18.13 2.58 -0.06
CA GLY A 118 18.92 2.59 1.17
C GLY A 118 20.42 2.37 0.95
N GLY A 119 20.99 2.98 -0.09
CA GLY A 119 22.43 2.86 -0.41
C GLY A 119 22.81 1.59 -1.16
N VAL A 120 21.85 0.88 -1.75
CA VAL A 120 22.11 -0.38 -2.44
C VAL A 120 22.58 -0.09 -3.86
N ALA A 121 23.87 -0.32 -4.11
CA ALA A 121 24.49 -0.03 -5.40
C ALA A 121 23.75 -0.69 -6.58
N GLY A 122 23.40 0.13 -7.58
CA GLY A 122 22.81 -0.32 -8.84
C GLY A 122 21.30 -0.53 -8.81
N LYS A 123 20.60 -0.15 -7.73
CA LYS A 123 19.14 -0.08 -7.69
C LYS A 123 18.69 1.38 -7.88
N ASN A 124 17.68 1.57 -8.71
CA ASN A 124 17.11 2.88 -8.99
C ASN A 124 15.65 2.89 -8.55
N THR A 125 15.37 3.55 -7.44
CA THR A 125 14.04 3.70 -6.87
C THR A 125 13.59 5.16 -6.93
N GLN A 126 14.06 5.91 -7.93
CA GLN A 126 13.62 7.27 -8.21
C GLN A 126 12.12 7.34 -8.40
N THR A 127 11.53 8.48 -8.01
CA THR A 127 10.12 8.78 -8.27
C THR A 127 9.83 8.62 -9.76
N ASP A 128 8.89 7.74 -10.06
CA ASP A 128 8.35 7.49 -11.38
C ASP A 128 6.84 7.72 -11.35
N ILE A 129 6.44 8.77 -12.04
CA ILE A 129 5.05 9.21 -12.19
C ILE A 129 4.61 9.16 -13.66
N SER A 130 5.29 8.37 -14.51
CA SER A 130 4.93 8.22 -15.92
C SER A 130 3.73 7.30 -16.19
N TYR A 131 2.98 6.95 -15.14
CA TYR A 131 1.81 6.09 -15.13
C TYR A 131 0.91 6.24 -16.37
N ASP A 132 0.85 5.18 -17.17
CA ASP A 132 0.05 5.08 -18.39
C ASP A 132 -0.52 3.66 -18.56
N PRO A 133 -1.69 3.36 -17.95
CA PRO A 133 -2.30 2.04 -18.05
C PRO A 133 -2.79 1.71 -19.48
N VAL A 134 -2.88 2.70 -20.38
CA VAL A 134 -3.21 2.46 -21.79
C VAL A 134 -1.99 1.92 -22.55
N ALA A 135 -0.79 2.29 -22.12
CA ALA A 135 0.48 1.79 -22.63
C ALA A 135 1.04 0.58 -21.86
N ASP A 136 0.23 -0.04 -21.00
CA ASP A 136 0.60 -1.17 -20.12
C ASP A 136 1.61 -0.81 -19.01
N ASP A 137 1.65 0.46 -18.61
CA ASP A 137 2.35 0.91 -17.40
C ASP A 137 1.36 1.07 -16.24
N TRP A 138 1.42 0.12 -15.30
CA TRP A 138 0.50 0.01 -14.17
C TRP A 138 1.14 0.42 -12.84
N TRP A 139 2.37 0.92 -12.87
CA TRP A 139 3.14 1.17 -11.65
C TRP A 139 3.38 2.66 -11.45
N ILE A 140 3.25 3.11 -10.19
CA ILE A 140 3.76 4.40 -9.73
C ILE A 140 4.78 4.12 -8.63
N ASN A 141 5.95 4.75 -8.71
CA ASN A 141 6.92 4.72 -7.62
C ASN A 141 7.13 6.14 -7.09
N VAL A 142 7.06 6.31 -5.77
CA VAL A 142 7.29 7.60 -5.11
C VAL A 142 8.41 7.45 -4.09
N ALA A 143 9.55 8.06 -4.38
CA ALA A 143 10.57 8.30 -3.38
C ALA A 143 10.15 9.50 -2.51
N THR A 144 10.15 9.32 -1.20
CA THR A 144 9.71 10.34 -0.25
C THR A 144 10.85 11.23 0.25
N ARG A 145 12.11 10.85 -0.03
CA ARG A 145 13.31 11.65 0.18
C ARG A 145 14.25 11.53 -1.02
N GLU A 146 14.90 12.64 -1.33
CA GLU A 146 16.10 12.68 -2.15
C GLU A 146 17.30 12.60 -1.19
N GLU A 147 18.07 11.52 -1.22
CA GLU A 147 19.38 11.44 -0.53
C GLU A 147 20.47 11.16 -1.56
#